data_AF-A0A368L2K2-F1
#
_entry.id   AF-A0A368L2K2-F1
#
_cell.length_a   1.000
_cell.length_b   1.000
_cell.length_c   1.000
_cell.angle_alpha   90.00
_cell.angle_beta   90.00
_cell.angle_gamma   90.00
#
_symmetry.space_group_name_H-M   'P 1'
#
loop_
_entity.id
_entity.type
_entity.pdbx_description
1 polymer ?
#
loop_
_entity_poly.entity_id
_entity_poly.type
_entity_poly.pdbx_seq_one_letter_code
_entity_poly.pdbx_strand_id
1 'polypeptide(L)' 'MTAQDDSPQRQRVERVAGARRARLTRVSGTLGDSDAEATLRGREPGVTATGERGANDQRLRADVPPHY' A
#
# COMPACT_ATOMS: atom_id res chain seq x y z
N MET A 1 -30.87 -2.63 -25.08
CA MET A 1 -30.65 -3.71 -24.10
C MET A 1 -29.22 -4.18 -24.29
N THR A 2 -28.25 -3.48 -23.68
CA THR A 2 -26.82 -3.78 -23.81
C THR A 2 -26.47 -4.93 -22.89
N ALA A 3 -26.18 -6.09 -23.47
CA ALA A 3 -25.72 -7.27 -22.74
C ALA A 3 -24.40 -6.94 -22.04
N GLN A 4 -24.40 -6.95 -20.70
CA GLN A 4 -23.18 -6.98 -19.91
C GLN A 4 -22.59 -8.38 -20.06
N ASP A 5 -21.48 -8.47 -20.80
CA ASP A 5 -20.64 -9.65 -20.88
C ASP A 5 -20.07 -9.93 -19.47
N ASP A 6 -20.56 -10.99 -18.83
CA ASP A 6 -20.26 -11.44 -17.46
C ASP A 6 -18.93 -12.24 -17.36
N SER A 7 -18.02 -11.99 -18.31
CA SER A 7 -16.62 -12.36 -18.18
C SER A 7 -15.97 -11.40 -17.18
N PRO A 8 -15.12 -11.83 -16.21
CA PRO A 8 -14.45 -10.88 -15.31
C PRO A 8 -13.61 -9.92 -16.15
N GLN A 9 -14.13 -8.70 -16.36
CA GLN A 9 -13.48 -7.72 -17.22
C GLN A 9 -12.15 -7.36 -16.58
N ARG A 10 -11.06 -7.74 -17.27
CA ARG A 10 -9.70 -7.45 -16.81
C ARG A 10 -9.56 -5.94 -16.66
N GLN A 11 -8.91 -5.51 -15.60
CA GLN A 11 -8.57 -4.11 -15.39
C GLN A 11 -7.74 -3.60 -16.57
N ARG A 12 -8.14 -2.45 -17.12
CA ARG A 12 -7.46 -1.86 -18.28
C ARG A 12 -6.11 -1.25 -17.87
N VAL A 13 -5.13 -1.43 -18.74
CA VAL A 13 -3.74 -0.98 -18.56
C VAL A 13 -3.44 0.12 -19.59
N GLU A 14 -2.96 1.28 -19.12
CA GLU A 14 -2.60 2.44 -19.93
C GLU A 14 -1.08 2.64 -19.93
N ARG A 15 -0.46 2.69 -21.12
CA ARG A 15 0.97 2.98 -21.25
C ARG A 15 1.19 4.48 -21.21
N VAL A 16 1.96 4.95 -20.23
CA VAL A 16 2.27 6.37 -20.07
C VAL A 16 3.62 6.66 -20.73
N ALA A 17 3.65 7.62 -21.65
CA ALA A 17 4.88 8.02 -22.34
C ALA A 17 5.95 8.49 -21.32
N GLY A 18 7.19 8.03 -21.47
CA GLY A 18 8.29 8.34 -20.55
C GLY A 18 8.26 7.58 -19.21
N ALA A 19 7.18 6.84 -18.90
CA ALA A 19 7.13 6.01 -17.72
C ALA A 19 7.61 4.59 -18.01
N ARG A 20 8.43 4.03 -17.11
CA ARG A 20 8.84 2.61 -17.18
C ARG A 20 7.68 1.65 -16.86
N ARG A 21 6.71 2.11 -16.07
CA ARG A 21 5.56 1.32 -15.61
C ARG A 21 4.28 1.84 -16.27
N ALA A 22 3.39 0.90 -16.63
CA ALA A 22 2.05 1.24 -17.09
C ALA A 22 1.16 1.63 -15.90
N ARG A 23 0.15 2.47 -16.16
CA ARG A 23 -0.88 2.86 -15.20
C ARG A 23 -2.06 1.89 -15.31
N LEU A 24 -2.65 1.53 -14.18
CA LEU A 24 -3.91 0.78 -14.16
C LEU A 24 -5.08 1.76 -14.10
N THR A 25 -6.11 1.53 -14.92
CA THR A 25 -7.34 2.31 -14.83
C THR A 25 -8.16 1.84 -13.63
N ARG A 26 -8.87 2.76 -12.98
CA ARG A 26 -9.78 2.43 -11.87
C ARG A 26 -10.83 1.41 -12.32
N VAL A 27 -11.12 0.45 -11.45
CA VAL A 27 -12.24 -0.48 -11.62
C VAL A 27 -13.51 0.18 -11.08
N SER A 28 -14.65 -0.04 -11.73
CA SER A 28 -15.93 0.47 -11.23
C SER A 28 -16.21 -0.09 -9.82
N GLY A 29 -16.75 0.75 -8.94
CA GLY A 29 -17.04 0.36 -7.56
C GLY A 29 -15.83 0.33 -6.61
N THR A 30 -14.61 0.66 -7.07
CA THR A 30 -13.45 0.81 -6.17
C THR A 30 -13.20 2.26 -5.78
N LEU A 31 -12.60 2.44 -4.59
CA LEU A 31 -12.06 3.73 -4.16
C LEU A 31 -10.99 4.23 -5.14
N GLY A 32 -10.83 5.54 -5.17
CA GLY A 32 -9.83 6.22 -5.98
C GLY A 32 -8.60 6.43 -5.15
N ASP A 33 -7.49 6.79 -5.78
CA ASP A 33 -6.20 6.91 -5.10
C ASP A 33 -6.32 7.85 -3.87
N SER A 34 -6.93 9.02 -4.03
CA SER A 34 -7.13 9.99 -2.93
C SER A 34 -8.09 9.49 -1.84
N ASP A 35 -9.22 8.87 -2.23
CA ASP A 35 -10.22 8.36 -1.28
C ASP A 35 -9.67 7.16 -0.51
N ALA A 36 -8.87 6.31 -1.17
CA ALA A 36 -8.19 5.17 -0.56
C ALA A 36 -7.12 5.63 0.44
N GLU A 37 -6.31 6.64 0.10
CA GLU A 37 -5.34 7.20 1.04
C GLU A 37 -6.01 7.77 2.30
N ALA A 38 -7.17 8.40 2.16
CA ALA A 38 -7.90 8.94 3.30
C ALA A 38 -8.29 7.84 4.31
N THR A 39 -8.54 6.59 3.86
CA THR A 39 -8.82 5.46 4.76
C THR A 39 -7.61 5.00 5.58
N LEU A 40 -6.38 5.30 5.13
CA LEU A 40 -5.14 4.91 5.82
C LEU A 40 -4.77 5.90 6.94
N ARG A 41 -5.17 7.17 6.84
CA ARG A 41 -4.79 8.24 7.78
C ARG A 41 -5.38 8.09 9.19
N GLY A 42 -6.33 7.18 9.39
CA GLY A 42 -6.93 6.88 10.70
C GLY A 42 -6.45 5.56 11.33
N ARG A 43 -5.69 4.75 10.59
CA ARG A 43 -5.21 3.45 11.07
C ARG A 43 -3.70 3.40 10.85
N GLU A 44 -2.95 4.02 11.75
CA GLU A 44 -1.59 3.54 11.98
C GLU A 44 -1.75 2.11 12.49
N PRO A 45 -1.34 1.05 11.75
CA PRO A 45 -1.14 -0.22 12.40
C PRO A 45 -0.03 0.04 13.41
N GLY A 46 -0.39 0.19 14.69
CA GLY A 46 0.60 0.20 15.75
C GLY A 46 1.53 -0.97 15.48
N VAL A 47 2.84 -0.71 15.43
CA VAL A 47 3.85 -1.75 15.18
C VAL A 47 3.79 -2.70 16.38
N THR A 48 2.86 -3.65 16.36
CA THR A 48 2.86 -4.77 17.28
C THR A 48 3.97 -5.65 16.77
N ALA A 49 5.12 -5.62 17.44
CA ALA A 49 6.21 -6.54 17.14
C ALA A 49 5.69 -7.97 17.35
N THR A 50 5.28 -8.64 16.28
CA THR A 50 4.65 -9.97 16.29
C THR A 50 5.69 -11.09 16.29
N GLY A 51 6.77 -10.96 17.06
CA GLY A 51 7.88 -11.91 17.07
C GLY A 51 8.68 -11.90 18.36
N GLU A 52 9.30 -13.03 18.67
CA GLU A 52 10.26 -13.14 19.78
C GLU A 52 11.41 -12.17 19.56
N ARG A 53 11.69 -11.33 20.57
CA ARG A 53 12.75 -10.32 20.48
C ARG A 53 14.11 -11.00 20.37
N GLY A 54 14.83 -10.73 19.26
CA GLY A 54 16.15 -11.29 19.01
C GLY A 54 17.27 -10.53 19.72
N ALA A 55 18.48 -11.10 19.72
CA ALA A 55 19.67 -10.46 20.28
C ALA A 55 19.98 -9.09 19.62
N ASN A 56 19.64 -8.92 18.34
CA ASN A 56 19.81 -7.64 17.63
C ASN A 56 18.89 -6.53 18.20
N ASP A 57 17.65 -6.86 18.55
CA ASP A 57 16.68 -5.90 19.08
C ASP A 57 17.09 -5.38 20.47
N GLN A 58 17.83 -6.18 21.23
CA GLN A 58 18.39 -5.77 22.51
C GLN A 58 19.58 -4.83 22.32
N ARG A 59 20.47 -5.16 21.38
CA ARG A 59 21.63 -4.31 21.05
C ARG A 59 21.20 -2.92 20.57
N LEU A 60 20.22 -2.87 19.67
CA LEU A 60 19.70 -1.60 19.13
C LEU A 60 19.06 -0.71 20.21
N ARG A 61 18.39 -1.29 21.21
CA ARG A 61 17.80 -0.52 22.32
C ARG A 61 18.82 0.00 23.32
N ALA A 62 19.94 -0.72 23.48
CA ALA A 62 21.00 -0.35 24.41
C ALA A 62 21.95 0.71 23.82
N ASP A 63 21.92 0.92 22.51
CA ASP A 63 22.72 1.93 21.84
C ASP A 63 22.09 3.32 22.04
N VAL A 64 22.62 4.09 22.99
CA VAL A 64 22.16 5.43 23.33
C VAL A 64 23.19 6.44 22.84
N PRO A 65 22.82 7.39 21.94
CA PRO A 65 23.73 8.43 21.48
C PRO A 65 24.28 9.26 22.65
N PRO A 66 25.53 9.75 22.56
CA PRO A 66 26.10 10.60 23.60
C PRO A 66 25.27 11.87 23.77
N HIS A 67 24.95 12.21 25.03
CA HIS A 67 24.35 13.49 25.38
C HIS A 67 25.42 14.58 25.26
N TYR A 68 25.25 15.50 24.32
CA TYR A 68 26.06 16.71 24.17
C TYR A 68 25.48 17.88 24.98
#